data_AF-A0A348NM94-F1
#
_entry.id   AF-A0A348NM94-F1
#
_cell.length_a   1.000
_cell.length_b   1.000
_cell.length_c   1.000
_cell.angle_alpha   90.00
_cell.angle_beta   90.00
_cell.angle_gamma   90.00
#
_symmetry.space_group_name_H-M   'P 1'
#
loop_
_entity.id
_entity.type
_entity.pdbx_description
1 polymer ?
#
loop_
_entity_poly.entity_id
_entity_poly.type
_entity_poly.pdbx_seq_one_letter_code
_entity_poly.pdbx_strand_id
1 'polypeptide(L)'
;MKLKDYLGAITLSLAAIATIVPFIRSKDDTATKIVLPHGTLSELTHIEAFTQAYLSVNCNAPLLANTQTIRVTGHMMNGDNRQAFSLITKRPDRMLFTVNRGSHEMTFGVSGDTVWRRIRASQHLMPACPRNCLMCQSGKIAHIST
;
A
#
# COMPACT_ATOMS: atom_id res chain seq x y z
N MET A 1 11.68 53.51 3.58
CA MET A 1 12.22 52.59 2.56
C MET A 1 12.00 53.22 1.20
N LYS A 2 13.06 53.41 0.40
CA LYS A 2 12.97 54.20 -0.84
C LYS A 2 12.64 53.27 -2.01
N LEU A 3 11.88 53.75 -3.00
CA LEU A 3 11.50 53.04 -4.23
C LEU A 3 12.69 52.35 -4.94
N LYS A 4 13.89 52.91 -4.78
CA LYS A 4 15.16 52.39 -5.31
C LYS A 4 15.55 51.04 -4.71
N ASP A 5 15.20 50.78 -3.44
CA ASP A 5 15.50 49.54 -2.75
C ASP A 5 14.59 48.40 -3.27
N TYR A 6 13.34 48.72 -3.60
CA TYR A 6 12.39 47.79 -4.23
C TYR A 6 12.78 47.42 -5.66
N LEU A 7 13.20 48.41 -6.46
CA LEU A 7 13.69 48.17 -7.81
C LEU A 7 14.91 47.25 -7.82
N GLY A 8 15.85 47.43 -6.89
CA GLY A 8 17.01 46.56 -6.73
C GLY A 8 16.63 45.12 -6.35
N ALA A 9 15.66 44.94 -5.45
CA ALA A 9 15.19 43.62 -5.07
C ALA A 9 14.46 42.89 -6.21
N ILE A 10 13.68 43.62 -7.02
CA ILE A 10 12.94 43.06 -8.15
C ILE A 10 13.91 42.63 -9.26
N THR A 11 14.90 43.46 -9.59
CA THR A 11 15.89 43.11 -10.63
C THR A 11 16.75 41.92 -10.22
N LEU A 12 17.15 41.84 -8.95
CA LEU A 12 17.91 40.70 -8.42
C LEU A 12 17.07 39.41 -8.45
N SER A 13 15.78 39.51 -8.10
CA SER A 13 14.85 38.37 -8.14
C SER A 13 14.64 37.86 -9.57
N LEU A 14 14.48 38.76 -10.54
CA LEU A 14 14.35 38.39 -11.95
C LEU A 14 15.63 37.75 -12.50
N ALA A 15 16.81 38.27 -12.14
CA ALA A 15 18.09 37.68 -12.54
C ALA A 15 18.31 36.28 -11.94
N ALA A 16 17.90 36.07 -10.68
CA ALA A 16 17.94 34.76 -10.04
C ALA A 16 16.99 33.76 -10.74
N ILE A 17 15.76 34.17 -11.08
CA ILE A 17 14.82 33.30 -11.80
C ILE A 17 15.36 32.97 -13.20
N ALA A 18 15.88 33.97 -13.91
CA ALA A 18 16.44 33.81 -15.25
C ALA A 18 17.68 32.90 -15.30
N THR A 19 18.39 32.71 -14.18
CA THR A 19 19.55 31.81 -14.10
C THR A 19 19.19 30.42 -13.57
N ILE A 20 18.28 30.33 -12.59
CA ILE A 20 17.86 29.06 -11.99
C ILE A 20 16.99 28.24 -12.96
N VAL A 21 16.03 28.86 -13.66
CA VAL A 21 15.09 28.14 -14.54
C VAL A 21 15.80 27.42 -15.70
N PRO A 22 16.75 28.06 -16.44
CA PRO A 22 17.50 27.36 -17.48
C PRO A 22 18.44 26.29 -16.91
N PHE A 23 19.04 26.51 -15.73
CA PHE A 23 19.91 25.54 -15.08
C PHE A 23 19.15 24.27 -14.68
N ILE A 24 17.93 24.40 -14.15
CA ILE A 24 17.06 23.25 -13.85
C ILE A 24 16.65 22.54 -15.14
N ARG A 25 16.19 23.27 -16.17
CA ARG A 25 15.81 22.67 -17.46
C ARG A 25 16.98 21.95 -18.15
N SER A 26 18.18 22.53 -18.11
CA SER A 26 19.40 21.90 -18.64
C SER A 26 19.78 20.61 -17.90
N LYS A 27 19.40 20.48 -16.63
CA LYS A 27 19.62 19.28 -15.82
C LYS A 27 18.61 18.18 -16.13
N ASP A 28 17.37 18.55 -16.45
CA ASP A 28 16.34 17.61 -16.92
C ASP A 28 16.67 17.06 -18.32
N ASP A 29 17.26 17.87 -19.21
CA ASP A 29 17.70 17.42 -20.55
C ASP A 29 18.91 16.49 -20.51
N THR A 30 19.66 16.46 -19.41
CA THR A 30 20.82 15.58 -19.19
C THR A 30 20.52 14.40 -18.27
N ALA A 31 19.24 14.10 -18.04
CA ALA A 31 18.83 12.84 -17.45
C ALA A 31 19.13 11.70 -18.44
N THR A 32 20.36 11.18 -18.36
CA THR A 32 20.77 9.93 -19.01
C THR A 32 19.66 8.91 -18.74
N LYS A 33 18.92 8.49 -19.77
CA LYS A 33 17.87 7.48 -19.62
C LYS A 33 18.54 6.21 -19.11
N ILE A 34 18.46 5.98 -17.80
CA ILE A 34 18.90 4.72 -17.20
C ILE A 34 17.90 3.68 -17.70
N VAL A 35 18.31 2.92 -18.71
CA VAL A 35 17.58 1.75 -19.19
C VAL A 35 17.89 0.63 -18.20
N LEU A 36 16.96 0.40 -17.28
CA LEU A 36 17.00 -0.77 -16.40
C LEU A 36 16.63 -2.01 -17.25
N PRO A 37 16.93 -3.23 -16.77
CA PRO A 37 16.59 -4.47 -17.48
C PRO A 37 15.11 -4.62 -17.87
N HIS A 38 14.23 -3.81 -17.27
CA HIS A 38 12.78 -3.81 -17.50
C HIS A 38 12.24 -2.43 -17.89
N GLY A 39 13.06 -1.60 -18.55
CA GLY A 39 12.66 -0.29 -19.06
C GLY A 39 13.18 0.88 -18.24
N THR A 40 12.65 2.07 -18.50
CA THR A 40 13.01 3.28 -17.75
C THR A 40 12.21 3.37 -16.44
N LEU A 41 12.70 4.14 -15.47
CA LEU A 41 11.95 4.40 -14.23
C LEU A 41 10.56 5.01 -14.50
N SER A 42 10.45 5.83 -15.56
CA SER A 42 9.18 6.38 -16.03
C SER A 42 8.21 5.29 -16.50
N GLU A 43 8.69 4.30 -17.24
CA GLU A 43 7.88 3.16 -17.70
C GLU A 43 7.38 2.31 -16.52
N LEU A 44 8.22 2.10 -15.50
CA LEU A 44 7.85 1.36 -14.28
C LEU A 44 6.82 2.06 -13.38
N THR A 45 6.43 3.31 -13.67
CA THR A 45 5.30 3.95 -12.98
C THR A 45 3.95 3.38 -13.44
N HIS A 46 3.89 2.78 -14.63
CA HIS A 46 2.69 2.12 -15.14
C HIS A 46 2.55 0.75 -14.49
N ILE A 47 1.38 0.48 -13.90
CA ILE A 47 1.14 -0.73 -13.11
C ILE A 47 1.37 -2.02 -13.91
N GLU A 48 1.01 -2.02 -15.20
CA GLU A 48 1.19 -3.17 -16.08
C GLU A 48 2.67 -3.48 -16.33
N ALA A 49 3.45 -2.45 -16.66
CA ALA A 49 4.89 -2.56 -16.89
C ALA A 49 5.63 -2.99 -15.61
N PHE A 50 5.29 -2.39 -14.46
CA PHE A 50 5.81 -2.79 -13.16
C PHE A 50 5.49 -4.25 -12.84
N THR A 51 4.23 -4.66 -13.05
CA THR A 51 3.79 -6.02 -12.74
C THR A 51 4.54 -7.05 -13.58
N GLN A 52 4.71 -6.82 -14.88
CA GLN A 52 5.48 -7.71 -15.74
C GLN A 52 6.96 -7.76 -15.35
N ALA A 53 7.58 -6.61 -15.10
CA ALA A 53 8.97 -6.51 -14.63
C ALA A 53 9.17 -7.28 -13.32
N TYR A 54 8.32 -7.02 -12.32
CA TYR A 54 8.38 -7.67 -11.01
C TYR A 54 8.21 -9.19 -11.12
N LEU A 55 7.25 -9.65 -11.92
CA LEU A 55 7.03 -11.08 -12.15
C LEU A 55 8.25 -11.72 -12.82
N SER A 56 8.83 -11.11 -13.85
CA SER A 56 9.98 -11.68 -14.56
C SER A 56 11.20 -11.97 -13.66
N VAL A 57 11.39 -11.18 -12.60
CA VAL A 57 12.48 -11.35 -11.64
C VAL A 57 12.10 -12.27 -10.48
N ASN A 58 10.87 -12.17 -9.97
CA ASN A 58 10.46 -12.78 -8.71
C ASN A 58 9.60 -14.05 -8.86
N CYS A 59 9.05 -14.31 -10.05
CA CYS A 59 8.05 -15.36 -10.27
C CYS A 59 8.12 -15.93 -11.69
N ASN A 60 8.52 -17.19 -11.86
CA ASN A 60 8.45 -17.80 -13.18
C ASN A 60 6.99 -18.03 -13.62
N ALA A 61 6.72 -17.91 -14.92
CA ALA A 61 5.36 -18.03 -15.47
C ALA A 61 4.64 -19.34 -15.10
N PRO A 62 5.32 -20.51 -15.02
CA PRO A 62 4.70 -21.74 -14.52
C PRO A 62 4.25 -21.65 -13.05
N LEU A 63 5.04 -21.04 -12.18
CA LEU A 63 4.70 -20.80 -10.78
C LEU A 63 3.46 -19.89 -10.72
N LEU A 64 3.44 -18.82 -11.52
CA LEU A 64 2.29 -17.94 -11.60
C LEU A 64 1.04 -18.67 -12.08
N ALA A 65 1.13 -19.52 -13.10
CA ALA A 65 0.00 -20.27 -13.64
C ALA A 65 -0.58 -21.27 -12.62
N ASN A 66 0.28 -21.92 -11.84
CA ASN A 66 -0.10 -23.00 -10.93
C ASN A 66 -0.36 -22.53 -9.48
N THR A 67 0.00 -21.30 -9.12
CA THR A 67 -0.22 -20.76 -7.78
C THR A 67 -1.71 -20.49 -7.55
N GLN A 68 -2.36 -21.42 -6.86
CA GLN A 68 -3.77 -21.29 -6.49
C GLN A 68 -3.96 -20.50 -5.19
N THR A 69 -2.96 -20.45 -4.31
CA THR A 69 -3.06 -19.82 -2.99
C THR A 69 -1.74 -19.19 -2.59
N ILE A 70 -1.80 -17.95 -2.11
CA ILE A 70 -0.67 -17.26 -1.48
C ILE A 70 -1.06 -16.96 -0.04
N ARG A 71 -0.16 -17.26 0.90
CA ARG A 71 -0.31 -16.92 2.31
C ARG A 71 0.84 -16.02 2.74
N VAL A 72 0.51 -14.89 3.38
CA VAL A 72 1.49 -13.95 3.92
C VAL A 72 1.11 -13.70 5.38
N THR A 73 2.10 -13.73 6.26
CA THR A 73 1.94 -13.36 7.67
C THR A 73 3.04 -12.40 8.05
N GLY A 74 2.73 -11.43 8.89
CA GLY A 74 3.74 -10.47 9.31
C GLY A 74 3.23 -9.53 10.38
N HIS A 75 3.95 -8.43 10.55
CA HIS A 75 3.56 -7.35 11.43
C HIS A 75 3.53 -6.03 10.69
N MET A 76 2.45 -5.28 10.88
CA MET A 76 2.36 -3.88 10.47
C MET A 76 2.79 -3.00 11.64
N MET A 77 3.58 -1.98 11.32
CA MET A 77 3.97 -0.93 12.26
C MET A 77 3.08 0.29 12.04
N ASN A 78 2.48 0.80 13.11
CA ASN A 78 1.75 2.07 13.11
C ASN A 78 2.23 2.90 14.30
N GLY A 79 3.23 3.75 14.05
CA GLY A 79 4.05 4.33 15.13
C GLY A 79 4.70 3.21 15.94
N ASP A 80 4.55 3.28 17.26
CA ASP A 80 5.03 2.25 18.19
C ASP A 80 4.16 0.99 18.25
N ASN A 81 2.99 1.01 17.61
CA ASN A 81 2.07 -0.13 17.65
C ASN A 81 2.43 -1.18 16.61
N ARG A 82 2.78 -2.38 17.09
CA ARG A 82 3.02 -3.56 16.25
C ARG A 82 1.77 -4.45 16.19
N GLN A 83 1.18 -4.57 15.01
CA GLN A 83 -0.04 -5.36 14.78
C GLN A 83 0.27 -6.57 13.90
N ALA A 84 -0.01 -7.78 14.40
CA ALA A 84 0.13 -8.98 13.59
C ALA A 84 -0.96 -9.04 12.52
N PHE A 85 -0.61 -9.50 11.31
CA PHE A 85 -1.57 -9.70 10.24
C PHE A 85 -1.34 -11.04 9.53
N SER A 86 -2.41 -11.52 8.90
CA SER A 86 -2.36 -12.61 7.94
C SER A 86 -3.17 -12.26 6.70
N LEU A 87 -2.67 -12.64 5.53
CA LEU A 87 -3.31 -12.51 4.25
C LEU A 87 -3.33 -13.89 3.59
N ILE A 88 -4.48 -14.32 3.13
CA ILE A 88 -4.64 -15.50 2.30
C ILE A 88 -5.37 -15.04 1.04
N THR A 89 -4.74 -15.15 -0.11
CA THR A 89 -5.42 -14.96 -1.39
C THR A 89 -5.49 -16.29 -2.12
N LYS A 90 -6.65 -16.59 -2.70
CA LYS A 90 -6.92 -17.78 -3.51
C LYS A 90 -7.52 -17.33 -4.83
N ARG A 91 -6.95 -17.82 -5.93
CA ARG A 91 -7.44 -17.48 -7.28
C ARG A 91 -8.86 -18.02 -7.54
N PRO A 92 -9.64 -17.35 -8.40
CA PRO A 92 -9.30 -16.09 -9.09
C PRO A 92 -9.54 -14.83 -8.23
N ASP A 93 -10.42 -14.91 -7.23
CA ASP A 93 -11.11 -13.73 -6.68
C ASP A 93 -11.43 -13.86 -5.18
N ARG A 94 -10.70 -14.70 -4.45
CA ARG A 94 -10.94 -14.91 -3.01
C ARG A 94 -9.79 -14.37 -2.20
N MET A 95 -10.10 -13.58 -1.19
CA MET A 95 -9.10 -13.04 -0.28
C MET A 95 -9.61 -13.06 1.15
N LEU A 96 -8.71 -13.29 2.10
CA LEU A 96 -8.95 -13.12 3.51
C LEU A 96 -7.77 -12.37 4.10
N PHE A 97 -8.02 -11.16 4.59
CA PHE A 97 -7.04 -10.34 5.28
C PHE A 97 -7.46 -10.16 6.74
N THR A 98 -6.62 -10.57 7.67
CA THR A 98 -6.89 -10.52 9.10
C THR A 98 -5.83 -9.67 9.79
N VAL A 99 -6.27 -8.76 10.66
CA VAL A 99 -5.41 -7.93 11.50
C VAL A 99 -5.78 -8.13 12.96
N ASN A 100 -4.78 -8.45 13.77
CA ASN A 100 -4.92 -8.50 15.22
C ASN A 100 -4.58 -7.13 15.82
N ARG A 101 -5.58 -6.48 16.43
CA ARG A 101 -5.45 -5.16 17.07
C ARG A 101 -5.33 -5.24 18.60
N GLY A 102 -4.98 -6.41 19.14
CA GLY A 102 -4.85 -6.67 20.58
C GLY A 102 -6.20 -6.94 21.24
N SER A 103 -7.08 -5.95 21.28
CA SER A 103 -8.42 -6.07 21.90
C SER A 103 -9.42 -6.80 21.01
N HIS A 104 -9.26 -6.70 19.69
CA HIS A 104 -10.16 -7.29 18.70
C HIS A 104 -9.38 -7.74 17.47
N GLU A 105 -9.86 -8.80 16.83
CA GLU A 105 -9.45 -9.23 15.50
C GLU A 105 -10.41 -8.64 14.46
N MET A 106 -9.86 -8.10 13.39
CA MET A 106 -10.62 -7.64 12.24
C MET A 106 -10.23 -8.46 11.02
N THR A 107 -11.22 -9.04 10.34
CA THR A 107 -11.03 -9.79 9.10
C THR A 107 -11.83 -9.14 7.98
N PHE A 108 -11.19 -8.88 6.85
CA PHE A 108 -11.80 -8.54 5.58
C PHE A 108 -11.78 -9.77 4.68
N GLY A 109 -12.92 -10.12 4.11
CA GLY A 109 -13.03 -11.20 3.14
C GLY A 109 -13.51 -10.67 1.80
N VAL A 110 -12.95 -11.21 0.73
CA VAL A 110 -13.38 -10.99 -0.65
C VAL A 110 -13.76 -12.33 -1.25
N SER A 111 -14.87 -12.37 -1.96
CA SER A 111 -15.31 -13.52 -2.74
C SER A 111 -16.00 -13.00 -3.99
N GLY A 112 -15.26 -12.95 -5.11
CA GLY A 112 -15.74 -12.29 -6.32
C GLY A 112 -15.96 -10.81 -6.07
N ASP A 113 -17.13 -10.33 -6.46
CA ASP A 113 -17.53 -8.93 -6.27
C ASP A 113 -18.01 -8.62 -4.84
N THR A 114 -18.03 -9.63 -3.96
CA THR A 114 -18.51 -9.45 -2.59
C THR A 114 -17.36 -9.18 -1.63
N VAL A 115 -17.45 -8.07 -0.90
CA VAL A 115 -16.54 -7.73 0.19
C VAL A 115 -17.32 -7.73 1.51
N TRP A 116 -16.78 -8.40 2.52
CA TRP A 116 -17.35 -8.43 3.86
C TRP A 116 -16.30 -8.18 4.93
N ARG A 117 -16.78 -7.74 6.09
CA ARG A 117 -15.94 -7.51 7.26
C ARG A 117 -16.51 -8.23 8.47
N ARG A 118 -15.62 -8.88 9.23
CA ARG A 118 -15.91 -9.51 10.52
C ARG A 118 -15.02 -8.90 11.58
N ILE A 119 -15.60 -8.55 12.72
CA ILE A 119 -14.86 -8.10 13.91
C ILE A 119 -15.17 -9.10 15.02
N ARG A 120 -14.13 -9.59 15.71
CA ARG A 120 -14.25 -10.49 16.86
C ARG A 120 -13.47 -9.91 18.03
N ALA A 121 -14.03 -10.00 19.24
CA ALA A 121 -13.25 -9.75 20.45
C ALA A 121 -12.07 -10.73 20.50
N SER A 122 -10.90 -10.24 20.91
CA SER A 122 -9.73 -11.08 21.07
C SER A 122 -9.97 -12.05 22.22
N GLN A 123 -9.79 -13.35 21.98
CA GLN A 123 -9.90 -14.37 23.02
C GLN A 123 -8.87 -14.17 24.15
N HIS A 124 -7.83 -13.37 23.92
CA HIS A 124 -6.79 -13.07 24.89
C HIS A 124 -7.26 -12.14 26.04
N LEU A 125 -8.40 -11.45 25.86
CA LEU A 125 -8.98 -10.54 26.86
C LEU A 125 -10.26 -11.09 27.49
N MET A 126 -10.64 -12.34 27.20
CA MET A 126 -11.75 -12.97 27.89
C MET A 126 -11.22 -13.71 29.13
N PRO A 127 -11.59 -13.33 30.37
CA PRO A 127 -11.44 -14.24 31.50
C PRO A 127 -12.16 -15.54 31.13
N ALA A 128 -11.54 -16.68 31.46
CA ALA A 128 -12.02 -18.01 31.10
C ALA A 128 -13.55 -18.10 31.23
N CYS A 129 -14.23 -18.21 30.09
CA CYS A 129 -15.68 -18.32 30.07
C CYS A 129 -16.06 -19.70 30.64
N PRO A 130 -16.83 -19.80 31.75
CA PRO A 130 -17.31 -21.08 32.23
C PRO A 130 -18.16 -21.71 31.13
N ARG A 131 -18.01 -23.02 30.92
CA ARG A 131 -18.39 -23.82 29.73
C ARG A 131 -19.87 -23.75 29.29
N ASN A 132 -20.73 -22.93 29.91
CA ASN A 132 -22.18 -22.90 29.71
C ASN A 132 -22.79 -21.53 29.34
N CYS A 133 -22.02 -20.58 28.79
CA CYS A 133 -22.61 -19.31 28.32
C CYS A 133 -23.00 -19.36 26.82
N LEU A 134 -24.30 -19.56 26.57
CA LEU A 134 -24.97 -19.52 25.25
C LEU A 134 -24.96 -18.12 24.57
N MET A 135 -24.33 -17.10 25.17
CA MET A 135 -24.40 -15.69 24.72
C MET A 135 -23.18 -15.19 23.93
N CYS A 136 -22.12 -15.99 23.71
CA CYS A 136 -20.90 -15.53 23.03
C CYS A 136 -20.86 -15.79 21.51
N GLN A 137 -22.00 -15.92 20.83
CA GLN A 137 -22.07 -16.00 19.37
C GLN A 137 -22.89 -14.85 18.78
N SER A 138 -22.34 -13.63 18.78
CA SER A 138 -22.84 -12.56 17.92
C SER A 138 -21.72 -12.03 17.05
N GLY A 139 -21.31 -12.83 16.06
CA GLY A 139 -20.55 -12.33 14.92
C GLY A 139 -21.50 -11.60 13.97
N LYS A 140 -21.66 -10.28 14.14
CA LYS A 140 -22.35 -9.47 13.13
C LYS A 140 -21.48 -9.40 11.88
N ILE A 141 -21.92 -10.07 10.82
CA ILE A 141 -21.40 -9.90 9.46
C ILE A 141 -22.08 -8.65 8.91
N ALA A 142 -21.33 -7.58 8.69
CA ALA A 142 -21.85 -6.42 7.97
C ALA A 142 -21.58 -6.64 6.48
N HIS A 143 -22.65 -6.79 5.69
CA HIS A 143 -22.58 -6.74 4.23
C HIS A 143 -22.46 -5.27 3.82
N ILE A 144 -21.38 -4.91 3.15
CA ILE A 144 -21.23 -3.58 2.56
C ILE A 144 -21.35 -3.78 1.06
N SER A 145 -22.51 -3.45 0.52
CA SER A 145 -22.71 -3.35 -0.93
C SER A 145 -22.32 -1.93 -1.34
N THR A 146 -21.38 -1.81 -2.29
CA THR A 146 -21.12 -0.56 -3.03
C THR A 146 -22.10 -0.39 -4.16
#